data_AF-A0A1J9S301-F1
#
_entry.id   AF-A0A1J9S301-F1
#
_cell.length_a   1.000
_cell.length_b   1.000
_cell.length_c   1.000
_cell.angle_alpha   90.00
_cell.angle_beta   90.00
_cell.angle_gamma   90.00
#
_symmetry.space_group_name_H-M   'P 1'
#
loop_
_entity.id
_entity.type
_entity.pdbx_description
1 polymer ?
#
loop_
_entity_poly.entity_id
_entity_poly.type
_entity_poly.pdbx_seq_one_letter_code
_entity_poly.pdbx_strand_id
1 'polypeptide(L)'
;MAPPPPASMPLQQRLLQLAQSLQFAWFGGHLTLLFCTLRYGLSWLTFNFYSRMARFSYRLAFVAAAATYGIVVYKAYRARVRAGKQGGALSMIADENVQYLIMALLWLYNSLQVPLALLPFAVYSVFHVLTYTRTNLLPVLQPQPPAAEGAKPNQSAISNTIGRFVKEYYDTSMTLVAVLEIALWFRVLGSAILFQRGSWALLIFYTAFFRARISQSTFVQSAIQQLTARADALVQQQSTPPPARQAWETVKGVAKQAFDATDLNKYAGGAAGPKKAQ
;
A
#
# COMPACT_ATOMS: atom_id res chain seq x y z
N MET A 1 3.84 -5.90 20.56
CA MET A 1 4.61 -4.64 20.61
C MET A 1 5.38 -4.63 21.92
N ALA A 2 6.51 -3.91 22.04
CA ALA A 2 7.14 -3.74 23.34
C ALA A 2 6.18 -2.94 24.25
N PRO A 3 6.06 -3.26 25.55
CA PRO A 3 5.23 -2.47 26.45
C PRO A 3 5.72 -1.02 26.48
N PRO A 4 4.81 -0.04 26.66
CA PRO A 4 5.22 1.35 26.79
C PRO A 4 6.17 1.52 27.99
N PRO A 5 7.16 2.43 27.90
CA PRO A 5 8.12 2.61 28.97
C PRO A 5 7.43 3.11 30.25
N PRO A 6 7.92 2.72 31.44
CA PRO A 6 7.26 3.04 32.71
C PRO A 6 7.06 4.54 32.90
N ALA A 7 5.88 4.95 33.40
CA ALA A 7 5.56 6.35 33.64
C ALA A 7 6.50 7.05 34.64
N SER A 8 7.14 6.27 35.53
CA SER A 8 8.14 6.73 36.49
C SER A 8 9.44 7.22 35.85
N MET A 9 9.69 6.89 34.59
CA MET A 9 10.89 7.28 33.87
C MET A 9 10.78 8.73 33.35
N PRO A 10 11.84 9.55 33.42
CA PRO A 10 11.87 10.88 32.80
C PRO A 10 11.47 10.84 31.32
N LEU A 11 10.72 11.85 30.85
CA LEU A 11 10.19 11.89 29.47
C LEU A 11 11.29 11.71 28.43
N GLN A 12 12.45 12.35 28.62
CA GLN A 12 13.59 12.23 27.72
C GLN A 12 14.03 10.77 27.54
N GLN A 13 14.13 10.00 28.62
CA GLN A 13 14.55 8.61 28.55
C GLN A 13 13.49 7.73 27.86
N ARG A 14 12.21 8.01 28.10
CA ARG A 14 11.09 7.32 27.41
C ARG A 14 11.10 7.58 25.91
N LEU A 15 11.34 8.83 25.50
CA LEU A 15 11.48 9.21 24.09
C LEU A 15 12.73 8.58 23.46
N LEU A 16 13.84 8.53 24.19
CA LEU A 16 15.08 7.92 23.71
C LEU A 16 14.92 6.41 23.49
N GLN A 17 14.22 5.71 24.38
CA GLN A 17 13.86 4.29 24.18
C GLN A 17 12.97 4.09 22.96
N LEU A 18 12.00 4.98 22.74
CA LEU A 18 11.15 4.93 21.55
C LEU A 18 12.00 5.12 20.28
N ALA A 19 12.87 6.12 20.27
CA ALA A 19 13.72 6.50 19.15
C ALA A 19 14.71 5.39 18.73
N GLN A 20 15.17 4.58 19.68
CA GLN A 20 16.05 3.43 19.42
C GLN A 20 15.31 2.24 18.78
N SER A 21 13.99 2.28 18.70
CA SER A 21 13.21 1.18 18.13
C SER A 21 13.18 1.24 16.60
N LEU A 22 13.26 0.07 15.97
CA LEU A 22 13.04 -0.06 14.52
C LEU A 22 11.62 0.40 14.09
N GLN A 23 10.65 0.38 15.02
CA GLN A 23 9.31 0.89 14.75
C GLN A 23 9.27 2.42 14.66
N PHE A 24 10.12 3.13 15.41
CA PHE A 24 10.24 4.57 15.30
C PHE A 24 10.91 4.99 14.00
N ALA A 25 11.95 4.26 13.56
CA ALA A 25 12.53 4.45 12.23
C ALA A 25 11.48 4.26 11.12
N TRP A 26 10.64 3.23 11.24
CA TRP A 26 9.51 2.99 10.34
C TRP A 26 8.48 4.14 10.37
N PHE A 27 8.15 4.66 11.54
CA PHE A 27 7.28 5.84 11.69
C PHE A 27 7.88 7.09 11.03
N GLY A 28 9.16 7.38 11.26
CA GLY A 28 9.88 8.49 10.64
C GLY A 28 9.96 8.36 9.11
N GLY A 29 10.07 7.14 8.58
CA GLY A 29 9.96 6.87 7.15
C GLY A 29 8.59 7.25 6.59
N HIS A 30 7.49 6.88 7.24
CA HIS A 30 6.15 7.27 6.78
C HIS A 30 5.91 8.79 6.88
N LEU A 31 6.41 9.46 7.91
CA LEU A 31 6.37 10.93 7.99
C LEU A 31 7.14 11.59 6.84
N THR A 32 8.34 11.08 6.55
CA THR A 32 9.17 11.55 5.43
C THR A 32 8.43 11.36 4.11
N LEU A 33 7.82 10.20 3.90
CA LEU A 33 7.02 9.90 2.71
C LEU A 33 5.86 10.90 2.55
N LEU A 34 5.06 11.12 3.60
CA LEU A 34 3.94 12.06 3.56
C LEU A 34 4.40 13.48 3.25
N PHE A 35 5.45 13.95 3.92
CA PHE A 35 6.02 15.28 3.69
C PHE A 35 6.50 15.44 2.23
N CYS A 36 7.25 14.45 1.73
CA CYS A 36 7.76 14.46 0.37
C CYS A 36 6.65 14.36 -0.68
N THR A 37 5.62 13.54 -0.45
CA THR A 37 4.45 13.47 -1.34
C THR A 37 3.70 14.80 -1.35
N LEU A 38 3.47 15.42 -0.19
CA LEU A 38 2.83 16.74 -0.11
C LEU A 38 3.64 17.79 -0.88
N ARG A 39 4.95 17.88 -0.60
CA ARG A 39 5.82 18.83 -1.31
C ARG A 39 5.84 18.56 -2.81
N TYR A 40 5.94 17.30 -3.24
CA TYR A 40 5.89 16.98 -4.67
C TYR A 40 4.54 17.38 -5.29
N GLY A 41 3.44 17.17 -4.58
CA GLY A 41 2.10 17.63 -4.97
C GLY A 41 2.00 19.14 -5.15
N LEU A 42 2.63 19.94 -4.28
CA LEU A 42 2.72 21.39 -4.48
C LEU A 42 3.44 21.76 -5.78
N SER A 43 4.46 21.00 -6.16
CA SER A 43 5.15 21.18 -7.45
C SER A 43 4.26 20.89 -8.65
N TRP A 44 3.22 20.06 -8.50
CA TRP A 44 2.20 19.85 -9.53
C TRP A 44 1.24 21.03 -9.64
N LEU A 45 0.84 21.63 -8.51
CA LEU A 45 0.00 22.83 -8.50
C LEU A 45 0.69 24.04 -9.14
N THR A 46 2.01 24.16 -8.95
CA THR A 46 2.80 25.25 -9.56
C THR A 46 3.38 24.88 -10.93
N PHE A 47 2.94 23.78 -11.55
CA PHE A 47 3.45 23.25 -12.83
C PHE A 47 4.99 23.10 -12.90
N ASN A 48 5.65 22.91 -11.76
CA ASN A 48 7.10 22.84 -11.62
C ASN A 48 7.55 21.44 -11.13
N PHE A 49 6.98 20.41 -11.75
CA PHE A 49 7.16 19.00 -11.38
C PHE A 49 8.48 18.38 -11.88
N TYR A 50 9.23 19.07 -12.75
CA TYR A 50 10.58 18.64 -13.18
C TYR A 50 11.74 19.37 -12.47
N SER A 51 11.45 20.34 -11.59
CA SER A 51 12.48 21.01 -10.80
C SER A 51 13.36 20.02 -10.02
N ARG A 52 14.57 20.46 -9.68
CA ARG A 52 15.49 19.68 -8.83
C ARG A 52 14.81 19.28 -7.52
N MET A 53 14.04 20.17 -6.90
CA MET A 53 13.32 19.90 -5.65
C MET A 53 12.13 18.96 -5.82
N ALA A 54 11.38 19.04 -6.93
CA ALA A 54 10.32 18.08 -7.23
C ALA A 54 10.90 16.68 -7.40
N ARG A 55 11.94 16.54 -8.22
CA ARG A 55 12.64 15.25 -8.44
C ARG A 55 13.22 14.68 -7.16
N PHE A 56 13.81 15.53 -6.32
CA PHE A 56 14.33 15.13 -5.02
C PHE A 56 13.20 14.62 -4.12
N SER A 57 12.10 15.37 -4.00
CA SER A 57 10.96 14.99 -3.16
C SER A 57 10.34 13.68 -3.63
N TYR A 58 10.12 13.50 -4.94
CA TYR A 58 9.61 12.26 -5.52
C TYR A 58 10.50 11.05 -5.19
N ARG A 59 11.81 11.17 -5.42
CA ARG A 59 12.75 10.08 -5.14
C ARG A 59 12.86 9.80 -3.65
N LEU A 60 12.91 10.82 -2.81
CA LEU A 60 12.99 10.66 -1.36
C LEU A 60 11.72 10.00 -0.80
N ALA A 61 10.54 10.29 -1.36
CA ALA A 61 9.30 9.59 -0.99
C ALA A 61 9.41 8.08 -1.26
N PHE A 62 9.96 7.65 -2.41
CA PHE A 62 10.17 6.23 -2.70
C PHE A 62 11.33 5.59 -1.93
N VAL A 63 12.37 6.34 -1.58
CA VAL A 63 13.39 5.88 -0.63
C VAL A 63 12.75 5.61 0.74
N ALA A 64 11.91 6.52 1.22
CA ALA A 64 11.19 6.36 2.48
C ALA A 64 10.19 5.18 2.42
N ALA A 65 9.49 5.00 1.29
CA ALA A 65 8.65 3.83 1.05
C ALA A 65 9.46 2.53 1.09
N ALA A 66 10.58 2.45 0.38
CA ALA A 66 11.44 1.27 0.38
C ALA A 66 12.00 0.97 1.78
N ALA A 67 12.41 1.99 2.53
CA ALA A 67 12.89 1.82 3.90
C ALA A 67 11.80 1.28 4.83
N THR A 68 10.58 1.82 4.78
CA THR A 68 9.46 1.39 5.63
C THR A 68 9.01 -0.03 5.30
N TYR A 69 8.80 -0.36 4.03
CA TYR A 69 8.46 -1.74 3.64
C TYR A 69 9.61 -2.71 3.88
N GLY A 70 10.87 -2.30 3.67
CA GLY A 70 12.06 -3.10 3.99
C GLY A 70 12.12 -3.47 5.47
N ILE A 71 11.78 -2.54 6.37
CA ILE A 71 11.64 -2.81 7.81
C ILE A 71 10.55 -3.86 8.08
N VAL A 72 9.38 -3.75 7.45
CA VAL A 72 8.27 -4.69 7.65
C VAL A 72 8.66 -6.09 7.16
N VAL A 73 9.24 -6.18 5.96
CA VAL A 73 9.73 -7.43 5.37
C VAL A 73 10.78 -8.08 6.27
N TYR A 74 11.77 -7.31 6.74
CA TYR A 74 12.80 -7.80 7.65
C TYR A 74 12.21 -8.36 8.94
N LYS A 75 11.27 -7.63 9.57
CA LYS A 75 10.60 -8.10 10.80
C LYS A 75 9.81 -9.38 10.56
N ALA A 76 9.06 -9.45 9.47
CA ALA A 76 8.25 -10.62 9.12
C ALA A 76 9.14 -11.85 8.85
N TYR A 77 10.23 -11.67 8.10
CA TYR A 77 11.23 -12.71 7.86
C TYR A 77 11.86 -13.21 9.16
N ARG A 78 12.36 -12.30 10.00
CA ARG A 78 13.02 -12.65 11.27
C ARG A 78 12.06 -13.36 12.23
N ALA A 79 10.78 -13.00 12.23
CA ALA A 79 9.75 -13.70 13.01
C ALA A 79 9.52 -15.14 12.51
N ARG A 80 9.45 -15.35 11.19
CA ARG A 80 9.32 -16.68 10.58
C ARG A 80 10.52 -17.59 10.88
N VAL A 81 11.74 -17.04 10.78
CA VAL A 81 12.98 -17.76 11.13
C VAL A 81 12.96 -18.20 12.59
N ARG A 82 12.60 -17.31 13.52
CA ARG A 82 12.48 -17.64 14.95
C ARG A 82 11.42 -18.70 15.24
N ALA A 83 10.36 -18.76 14.44
CA ALA A 83 9.32 -19.77 14.54
C ALA A 83 9.70 -21.11 13.88
N GLY A 84 10.92 -21.26 13.35
CA GLY A 84 11.36 -22.46 12.63
C GLY A 84 10.65 -22.69 11.29
N LYS A 85 9.90 -21.69 10.78
CA LYS A 85 9.07 -21.79 9.57
C LYS A 85 9.69 -20.95 8.45
N GLN A 86 10.83 -21.37 7.92
CA GLN A 86 11.42 -20.73 6.76
C GLN A 86 10.59 -21.06 5.52
N GLY A 87 9.67 -20.16 5.15
CA GLY A 87 8.94 -20.28 3.88
C GLY A 87 9.90 -20.15 2.70
N GLY A 88 9.64 -20.88 1.61
CA GLY A 88 10.44 -20.79 0.38
C GLY A 88 10.33 -19.41 -0.29
N ALA A 89 11.24 -19.10 -1.22
CA ALA A 89 11.31 -17.79 -1.89
C ALA A 89 9.96 -17.33 -2.52
N LEU A 90 9.18 -18.28 -3.07
CA LEU A 90 7.84 -18.02 -3.60
C LEU A 90 6.88 -17.48 -2.56
N SER A 91 6.93 -17.98 -1.32
CA SER A 91 6.07 -17.50 -0.23
C SER A 91 6.41 -16.08 0.19
N MET A 92 7.67 -15.66 0.05
CA MET A 92 8.08 -14.29 0.34
C MET A 92 7.64 -13.32 -0.76
N ILE A 93 7.76 -13.71 -2.02
CA ILE A 93 7.28 -12.88 -3.15
C ILE A 93 5.75 -12.75 -3.13
N ALA A 94 5.04 -13.74 -2.58
CA ALA A 94 3.60 -13.67 -2.35
C ALA A 94 3.20 -12.73 -1.18
N ASP A 95 4.14 -12.28 -0.34
CA ASP A 95 3.86 -11.35 0.75
C ASP A 95 3.61 -9.94 0.20
N GLU A 96 2.47 -9.35 0.53
CA GLU A 96 2.10 -8.02 0.02
C GLU A 96 3.13 -6.94 0.37
N ASN A 97 3.81 -7.05 1.52
CA ASN A 97 4.83 -6.08 1.91
C ASN A 97 6.08 -6.17 1.03
N VAL A 98 6.43 -7.38 0.59
CA VAL A 98 7.51 -7.60 -0.37
C VAL A 98 7.12 -7.04 -1.73
N GLN A 99 5.88 -7.23 -2.15
CA GLN A 99 5.36 -6.68 -3.41
C GLN A 99 5.40 -5.15 -3.42
N TYR A 100 4.94 -4.48 -2.35
CA TYR A 100 5.06 -3.03 -2.22
C TYR A 100 6.52 -2.54 -2.11
N LEU A 101 7.41 -3.31 -1.48
CA LEU A 101 8.84 -3.00 -1.46
C LEU A 101 9.43 -3.02 -2.88
N ILE A 102 9.16 -4.08 -3.65
CA ILE A 102 9.58 -4.20 -5.04
C ILE A 102 9.05 -3.01 -5.85
N MET A 103 7.77 -2.67 -5.67
CA MET A 103 7.18 -1.52 -6.36
C MET A 103 7.86 -0.20 -5.96
N ALA A 104 8.13 0.03 -4.68
CA ALA A 104 8.82 1.24 -4.23
C ALA A 104 10.21 1.38 -4.89
N LEU A 105 10.96 0.28 -5.00
CA LEU A 105 12.26 0.25 -5.68
C LEU A 105 12.12 0.50 -7.18
N LEU A 106 11.15 -0.15 -7.85
CA LEU A 106 10.90 0.06 -9.27
C LEU A 106 10.54 1.52 -9.57
N TRP A 107 9.68 2.14 -8.78
CA TRP A 107 9.31 3.54 -8.93
C TRP A 107 10.45 4.51 -8.64
N LEU A 108 11.38 4.14 -7.73
CA LEU A 108 12.56 4.92 -7.41
C LEU A 108 13.54 5.00 -8.59
N TYR A 109 13.81 3.86 -9.22
CA TYR A 109 14.81 3.76 -10.30
C TYR A 109 14.24 4.08 -11.69
N ASN A 110 12.92 4.03 -11.84
CA ASN A 110 12.31 4.37 -13.11
C ASN A 110 12.55 5.85 -13.47
N SER A 111 12.93 6.08 -14.72
CA SER A 111 13.11 7.43 -15.26
C SER A 111 11.78 8.20 -15.42
N LEU A 112 10.67 7.48 -15.57
CA LEU A 112 9.33 8.07 -15.63
C LEU A 112 8.84 8.41 -14.22
N GLN A 113 8.63 9.69 -13.95
CA GLN A 113 7.92 10.14 -12.76
C GLN A 113 6.42 9.90 -12.97
N VAL A 114 5.85 8.96 -12.21
CA VAL A 114 4.42 8.67 -12.22
C VAL A 114 3.84 9.15 -10.89
N PRO A 115 3.33 10.39 -10.79
CA PRO A 115 2.85 10.97 -9.54
C PRO A 115 1.79 10.10 -8.85
N LEU A 116 0.91 9.50 -9.66
CA LEU A 116 -0.15 8.62 -9.20
C LEU A 116 0.39 7.45 -8.36
N ALA A 117 1.64 7.03 -8.60
CA ALA A 117 2.27 5.92 -7.88
C ALA A 117 2.58 6.26 -6.42
N LEU A 118 2.65 7.54 -6.06
CA LEU A 118 2.84 7.97 -4.67
C LEU A 118 1.57 7.82 -3.83
N LEU A 119 0.39 7.89 -4.45
CA LEU A 119 -0.88 8.03 -3.72
C LEU A 119 -1.24 6.79 -2.89
N PRO A 120 -1.13 5.54 -3.39
CA PRO A 120 -1.36 4.36 -2.55
C PRO A 120 -0.45 4.33 -1.31
N PHE A 121 0.84 4.63 -1.50
CA PHE A 121 1.81 4.68 -0.40
C PHE A 121 1.49 5.80 0.61
N ALA A 122 1.04 6.95 0.12
CA ALA A 122 0.64 8.07 0.99
C ALA A 122 -0.60 7.72 1.81
N VAL A 123 -1.62 7.08 1.22
CA VAL A 123 -2.81 6.63 1.95
C VAL A 123 -2.41 5.67 3.07
N TYR A 124 -1.64 4.61 2.79
CA TYR A 124 -1.15 3.71 3.84
C TYR A 124 -0.34 4.45 4.91
N SER A 125 0.51 5.40 4.50
CA SER A 125 1.34 6.18 5.42
C SER A 125 0.52 7.02 6.40
N VAL A 126 -0.63 7.58 5.99
CA VAL A 126 -1.54 8.30 6.89
C VAL A 126 -2.02 7.37 8.01
N PHE A 127 -2.52 6.19 7.66
CA PHE A 127 -3.00 5.21 8.65
C PHE A 127 -1.88 4.71 9.56
N HIS A 128 -0.70 4.48 9.02
CA HIS A 128 0.48 4.06 9.77
C HIS A 128 0.95 5.13 10.77
N VAL A 129 1.05 6.39 10.35
CA VAL A 129 1.41 7.52 11.22
C VAL A 129 0.36 7.71 12.31
N LEU A 130 -0.93 7.73 11.96
CA LEU A 130 -2.02 7.87 12.92
C LEU A 130 -2.03 6.74 13.95
N THR A 131 -1.96 5.50 13.48
CA THR A 131 -1.94 4.32 14.36
C THR A 131 -0.73 4.34 15.28
N TYR A 132 0.47 4.63 14.75
CA TYR A 132 1.67 4.71 15.56
C TYR A 132 1.61 5.82 16.60
N THR A 133 1.12 7.00 16.21
CA THR A 133 0.88 8.12 17.13
C THR A 133 -0.04 7.68 18.26
N ARG A 134 -1.14 7.00 17.93
CA ARG A 134 -2.12 6.50 18.91
C ARG A 134 -1.54 5.45 19.86
N THR A 135 -0.83 4.45 19.34
CA THR A 135 -0.45 3.26 20.11
C THR A 135 0.93 3.32 20.76
N ASN A 136 1.81 4.21 20.30
CA ASN A 136 3.19 4.30 20.79
C ASN A 136 3.54 5.71 21.26
N LEU A 137 3.28 6.73 20.45
CA LEU A 137 3.72 8.10 20.79
C LEU A 137 2.89 8.71 21.93
N LEU A 138 1.56 8.66 21.84
CA LEU A 138 0.68 9.23 22.86
C LEU A 138 0.87 8.58 24.25
N PRO A 139 0.98 7.24 24.39
CA PRO A 139 1.28 6.63 25.69
C PRO A 139 2.64 7.06 26.28
N VAL A 140 3.63 7.39 25.44
CA VAL A 140 4.91 7.93 25.90
C VAL A 140 4.78 9.38 26.36
N LEU A 141 4.05 10.22 25.61
CA LEU A 141 3.87 11.63 25.95
C LEU A 141 2.91 11.84 27.12
N GLN A 142 1.87 11.02 27.21
CA GLN A 142 0.77 11.11 28.16
C GLN A 142 0.55 9.74 28.82
N PRO A 143 1.49 9.27 29.65
CA PRO A 143 1.36 7.98 30.32
C PRO A 143 0.09 7.96 31.16
N GLN A 144 -0.72 6.94 30.97
CA GLN A 144 -1.96 6.77 31.72
C GLN A 144 -1.68 5.93 32.97
N PRO A 145 -2.36 6.19 34.09
CA PRO A 145 -2.32 5.31 35.24
C PRO A 145 -2.71 3.88 34.82
N PRO A 146 -2.11 2.84 35.42
CA PRO A 146 -2.54 1.47 35.17
C PRO A 146 -4.04 1.35 35.43
N ALA A 147 -4.77 0.76 34.48
CA ALA A 147 -6.18 0.50 34.65
C ALA A 147 -6.39 -0.48 35.80
N ALA A 148 -7.41 -0.26 36.64
CA ALA A 148 -7.84 -1.26 37.60
C ALA A 148 -8.19 -2.58 36.89
N GLU A 149 -8.04 -3.73 37.56
CA GLU A 149 -8.33 -5.03 36.95
C GLU A 149 -9.76 -5.06 36.36
N GLY A 150 -9.87 -5.47 35.10
CA GLY A 150 -11.14 -5.51 34.35
C GLY A 150 -11.58 -4.16 33.74
N ALA A 151 -10.94 -3.03 34.07
CA ALA A 151 -11.25 -1.74 33.47
C ALA A 151 -10.49 -1.52 32.15
N LYS A 152 -11.17 -0.94 31.15
CA LYS A 152 -10.49 -0.51 29.93
C LYS A 152 -9.54 0.66 30.25
N PRO A 153 -8.29 0.65 29.75
CA PRO A 153 -7.37 1.78 29.92
C PRO A 153 -8.02 3.08 29.45
N ASN A 154 -7.96 4.10 30.30
CA ASN A 154 -8.53 5.41 29.96
C ASN A 154 -7.70 6.02 28.82
N GLN A 155 -8.27 6.12 27.62
CA GLN A 155 -7.58 6.65 26.44
C GLN A 155 -7.77 8.17 26.37
N SER A 156 -6.72 8.92 26.04
CA SER A 156 -6.83 10.37 25.85
C SER A 156 -7.82 10.71 24.71
N ALA A 157 -8.42 11.90 24.76
CA ALA A 157 -9.39 12.34 23.74
C ALA A 157 -8.82 12.28 22.31
N ILE A 158 -7.54 12.59 22.15
CA ILE A 158 -6.82 12.50 20.86
C ILE A 158 -6.70 11.03 20.43
N SER A 159 -6.34 10.12 21.35
CA SER A 159 -6.26 8.68 21.06
C SER A 159 -7.61 8.11 20.58
N ASN A 160 -8.71 8.52 21.22
CA ASN A 160 -10.06 8.14 20.82
C ASN A 160 -10.44 8.72 19.45
N THR A 161 -10.09 9.98 19.19
CA THR A 161 -10.37 10.64 17.91
C THR A 161 -9.62 9.97 16.76
N ILE A 162 -8.33 9.67 16.94
CA ILE A 162 -7.55 8.92 15.96
C ILE A 162 -8.15 7.53 15.74
N GLY A 163 -8.53 6.83 16.83
CA GLY A 163 -9.13 5.50 16.73
C GLY A 163 -10.43 5.50 15.92
N ARG A 164 -11.29 6.50 16.13
CA ARG A 164 -12.52 6.69 15.36
C ARG A 164 -12.24 7.01 13.89
N PHE A 165 -11.33 7.95 13.61
CA PHE A 165 -10.94 8.29 12.24
C PHE A 165 -10.42 7.05 11.50
N VAL A 166 -9.50 6.30 12.09
CA VAL A 166 -8.95 5.08 11.48
C VAL A 166 -10.07 4.09 11.18
N LYS A 167 -11.00 3.87 12.11
CA LYS A 167 -12.12 2.93 11.91
C LYS A 167 -13.08 3.41 10.81
N GLU A 168 -13.48 4.67 10.85
CA GLU A 168 -14.48 5.26 9.95
C GLU A 168 -14.00 5.33 8.50
N TYR A 169 -12.73 5.68 8.30
CA TYR A 169 -12.19 5.90 6.96
C TYR A 169 -11.41 4.72 6.39
N TYR A 170 -11.24 3.61 7.12
CA TYR A 170 -10.46 2.47 6.64
C TYR A 170 -10.99 1.89 5.33
N ASP A 171 -12.27 1.47 5.29
CA ASP A 171 -12.84 0.80 4.11
C ASP A 171 -12.89 1.73 2.88
N THR A 172 -13.26 2.99 3.10
CA THR A 172 -13.27 4.03 2.06
C THR A 172 -11.86 4.26 1.51
N SER A 173 -10.86 4.30 2.38
CA SER A 173 -9.47 4.50 1.98
C SER A 173 -8.89 3.28 1.27
N MET A 174 -9.26 2.07 1.69
CA MET A 174 -8.87 0.84 1.00
C MET A 174 -9.52 0.73 -0.38
N THR A 175 -10.77 1.18 -0.53
CA THR A 175 -11.43 1.32 -1.82
C THR A 175 -10.72 2.34 -2.70
N LEU A 176 -10.33 3.49 -2.14
CA LEU A 176 -9.54 4.49 -2.85
C LEU A 176 -8.20 3.91 -3.33
N VAL A 177 -7.48 3.17 -2.48
CA VAL A 177 -6.24 2.49 -2.86
C VAL A 177 -6.48 1.52 -4.01
N ALA A 178 -7.54 0.70 -3.96
CA ALA A 178 -7.89 -0.22 -5.03
C ALA A 178 -8.14 0.50 -6.36
N VAL A 179 -8.89 1.61 -6.34
CA VAL A 179 -9.14 2.43 -7.54
C VAL A 179 -7.85 3.06 -8.06
N LEU A 180 -6.97 3.55 -7.17
CA LEU A 180 -5.67 4.10 -7.55
C LEU A 180 -4.76 3.03 -8.18
N GLU A 181 -4.75 1.81 -7.67
CA GLU A 181 -4.00 0.68 -8.23
C GLU A 181 -4.50 0.29 -9.63
N ILE A 182 -5.82 0.27 -9.83
CA ILE A 182 -6.43 0.06 -11.15
C ILE A 182 -6.04 1.19 -12.11
N ALA A 183 -6.21 2.44 -11.68
CA ALA A 183 -5.87 3.62 -12.48
C ALA A 183 -4.38 3.65 -12.86
N LEU A 184 -3.49 3.22 -11.95
CA LEU A 184 -2.07 3.07 -12.21
C LEU A 184 -1.79 2.04 -13.30
N TRP A 185 -2.47 0.90 -13.28
CA TRP A 185 -2.30 -0.11 -14.32
C TRP A 185 -2.63 0.46 -15.71
N PHE A 186 -3.77 1.14 -15.85
CA PHE A 186 -4.14 1.81 -17.10
C PHE A 186 -3.16 2.93 -17.49
N ARG A 187 -2.67 3.71 -16.52
CA ARG A 187 -1.68 4.75 -16.79
C ARG A 187 -0.36 4.17 -17.30
N VAL A 188 0.10 3.05 -16.75
CA VAL A 188 1.32 2.34 -17.19
C VAL A 188 1.11 1.69 -18.55
N LEU A 189 -0.05 1.07 -18.78
CA LEU A 189 -0.43 0.52 -20.09
C LEU A 189 -0.40 1.61 -21.17
N GLY A 190 -0.99 2.78 -20.89
CA GLY A 190 -0.94 3.92 -21.81
C GLY A 190 0.49 4.37 -22.13
N SER A 191 1.38 4.41 -21.13
CA SER A 191 2.81 4.66 -21.38
C SER A 191 3.47 3.60 -22.28
N ALA A 192 3.08 2.33 -22.14
CA ALA A 192 3.62 1.22 -22.93
C ALA A 192 3.14 1.26 -24.38
N ILE A 193 1.85 1.53 -24.61
CA ILE A 193 1.27 1.72 -25.95
C ILE A 193 1.93 2.92 -26.66
N LEU A 194 2.27 3.97 -25.91
CA LEU A 194 3.01 5.13 -26.44
C LEU A 194 4.53 4.91 -26.50
N PHE A 195 5.02 3.68 -26.30
CA PHE A 195 6.44 3.30 -26.36
C PHE A 195 7.39 4.19 -25.55
N GLN A 196 6.93 4.72 -24.41
CA GLN A 196 7.78 5.52 -23.54
C GLN A 196 8.93 4.66 -23.00
N ARG A 197 10.14 5.22 -22.91
CA ARG A 197 11.33 4.46 -22.49
C ARG A 197 11.12 3.77 -21.13
N GLY A 198 11.34 2.45 -21.07
CA GLY A 198 11.20 1.64 -19.85
C GLY A 198 9.76 1.26 -19.45
N SER A 199 8.76 1.73 -20.19
CA SER A 199 7.34 1.48 -19.88
C SER A 199 6.90 0.02 -20.02
N TRP A 200 7.45 -0.72 -20.98
CA TRP A 200 7.15 -2.15 -21.18
C TRP A 200 7.63 -3.01 -20.01
N ALA A 201 8.86 -2.77 -19.52
CA ALA A 201 9.36 -3.44 -18.32
C ALA A 201 8.50 -3.10 -17.11
N LEU A 202 8.16 -1.83 -16.93
CA LEU A 202 7.27 -1.38 -15.86
C LEU A 202 5.88 -2.03 -15.97
N LEU A 203 5.32 -2.17 -17.17
CA LEU A 203 4.04 -2.82 -17.41
C LEU A 203 4.07 -4.29 -16.98
N ILE A 204 5.14 -5.03 -17.28
CA ILE A 204 5.29 -6.42 -16.86
C ILE A 204 5.29 -6.51 -15.33
N PHE A 205 6.16 -5.75 -14.66
CA PHE A 205 6.24 -5.78 -13.19
C PHE A 205 4.96 -5.30 -12.51
N TYR A 206 4.36 -4.21 -13.00
CA TYR A 206 3.12 -3.68 -12.44
C TYR A 206 1.94 -4.62 -12.68
N THR A 207 1.91 -5.33 -13.82
CA THR A 207 0.89 -6.35 -14.08
C THR A 207 1.02 -7.53 -13.13
N ALA A 208 2.24 -8.01 -12.85
CA ALA A 208 2.47 -9.05 -11.86
C ALA A 208 2.04 -8.61 -10.44
N PHE A 209 2.40 -7.39 -10.05
CA PHE A 209 1.92 -6.76 -8.81
C PHE A 209 0.39 -6.70 -8.76
N PHE A 210 -0.23 -6.14 -9.80
CA PHE A 210 -1.67 -5.95 -9.86
C PHE A 210 -2.42 -7.29 -9.87
N ARG A 211 -1.89 -8.31 -10.54
CA ARG A 211 -2.43 -9.67 -10.52
C ARG A 211 -2.42 -10.28 -9.10
N ALA A 212 -1.35 -10.05 -8.34
CA ALA A 212 -1.30 -10.45 -6.94
C ALA A 212 -2.30 -9.65 -6.09
N ARG A 213 -2.49 -8.36 -6.37
CA ARG A 213 -3.53 -7.55 -5.70
C ARG A 213 -4.93 -8.06 -5.99
N ILE A 214 -5.24 -8.49 -7.21
CA ILE A 214 -6.55 -9.10 -7.53
C ILE A 214 -6.79 -10.36 -6.70
N SER A 215 -5.78 -11.20 -6.46
CA SER A 215 -5.97 -12.42 -5.65
C SER A 215 -6.01 -12.15 -4.14
N GLN A 216 -5.33 -11.10 -3.68
CA GLN A 216 -5.15 -10.84 -2.24
C GLN A 216 -6.15 -9.83 -1.66
N SER A 217 -6.65 -8.89 -2.46
CA SER A 217 -7.48 -7.77 -1.98
C SER A 217 -8.93 -7.86 -2.46
N THR A 218 -9.86 -8.00 -1.52
CA THR A 218 -11.30 -7.94 -1.79
C THR A 218 -11.74 -6.56 -2.29
N PHE A 219 -11.04 -5.48 -1.88
CA PHE A 219 -11.30 -4.13 -2.38
C PHE A 219 -10.99 -4.00 -3.87
N VAL A 220 -9.89 -4.59 -4.33
CA VAL A 220 -9.53 -4.61 -5.77
C VAL A 220 -10.53 -5.44 -6.56
N GLN A 221 -10.90 -6.62 -6.06
CA GLN A 221 -11.93 -7.45 -6.68
C GLN A 221 -13.26 -6.70 -6.82
N SER A 222 -13.70 -6.05 -5.75
CA SER A 222 -14.95 -5.27 -5.72
C SER A 222 -14.90 -4.07 -6.66
N ALA A 223 -13.77 -3.34 -6.69
CA ALA A 223 -13.59 -2.20 -7.58
C ALA A 223 -13.60 -2.63 -9.06
N ILE A 224 -12.95 -3.74 -9.41
CA ILE A 224 -13.01 -4.32 -10.76
C ILE A 224 -14.44 -4.71 -11.13
N GLN A 225 -15.16 -5.40 -10.23
CA GLN A 225 -16.55 -5.79 -10.48
C GLN A 225 -17.45 -4.57 -10.73
N GLN A 226 -17.32 -3.52 -9.91
CA GLN A 226 -18.09 -2.29 -10.08
C GLN A 226 -17.74 -1.56 -11.38
N LEU A 227 -16.47 -1.48 -11.76
CA LEU A 227 -16.04 -0.88 -13.02
C LEU A 227 -16.58 -1.67 -14.22
N THR A 228 -16.48 -3.00 -14.18
CA THR A 228 -17.02 -3.89 -15.22
C THR A 228 -18.53 -3.71 -15.34
N ALA A 229 -19.27 -3.71 -14.23
CA ALA A 229 -20.72 -3.52 -14.23
C ALA A 229 -21.15 -2.16 -14.81
N ARG A 230 -20.40 -1.09 -14.51
CA ARG A 230 -20.63 0.23 -15.10
C ARG A 230 -20.36 0.24 -16.60
N ALA A 231 -19.28 -0.39 -17.03
CA ALA A 231 -18.95 -0.51 -18.45
C ALA A 231 -20.00 -1.34 -19.20
N ASP A 232 -20.44 -2.47 -18.63
CA ASP A 232 -21.55 -3.27 -19.18
C ASP A 232 -22.81 -2.42 -19.33
N ALA A 233 -23.20 -1.66 -18.30
CA ALA A 233 -24.38 -0.80 -18.35
C ALA A 233 -24.30 0.28 -19.45
N LEU A 234 -23.12 0.86 -19.70
CA LEU A 234 -22.91 1.82 -20.79
C LEU A 234 -22.97 1.16 -22.16
N VAL A 235 -22.35 -0.01 -22.31
CA VAL A 235 -22.23 -0.70 -23.59
C VAL A 235 -23.57 -1.34 -24.01
N GLN A 236 -24.39 -1.74 -23.06
CA GLN A 236 -25.73 -2.32 -23.30
C GLN A 236 -26.80 -1.30 -23.67
N GLN A 237 -26.52 0.01 -23.60
CA GLN A 237 -27.48 1.04 -24.03
C GLN A 237 -27.81 0.85 -25.52
N GLN A 238 -29.09 1.04 -25.87
CA GLN A 238 -29.55 0.88 -27.26
C GLN A 238 -28.84 1.81 -28.24
N SER A 239 -28.42 2.99 -27.78
CA SER A 239 -27.65 3.99 -28.53
C SER A 239 -26.20 3.59 -28.82
N THR A 240 -25.66 2.56 -28.16
CA THR A 240 -24.27 2.14 -28.34
C THR A 240 -24.09 1.33 -29.63
N PRO A 241 -23.17 1.75 -30.54
CA PRO A 241 -22.93 1.04 -31.80
C PRO A 241 -22.48 -0.43 -31.60
N PRO A 242 -22.91 -1.37 -32.46
CA PRO A 242 -22.53 -2.79 -32.35
C PRO A 242 -21.01 -3.05 -32.25
N PRO A 243 -20.12 -2.34 -32.98
CA PRO A 243 -18.68 -2.53 -32.84
C PRO A 243 -18.15 -2.24 -31.43
N ALA A 244 -18.73 -1.27 -30.72
CA ALA A 244 -18.32 -0.95 -29.36
C ALA A 244 -18.70 -2.09 -28.39
N ARG A 245 -19.85 -2.74 -28.60
CA ARG A 245 -20.24 -3.93 -27.84
C ARG A 245 -19.30 -5.11 -28.08
N GLN A 246 -18.98 -5.38 -29.34
CA GLN A 246 -18.06 -6.46 -29.70
C GLN A 246 -16.65 -6.23 -29.15
N ALA A 247 -16.16 -4.98 -29.21
CA ALA A 247 -14.88 -4.60 -28.64
C ALA A 247 -14.86 -4.84 -27.12
N TRP A 248 -15.91 -4.47 -26.40
CA TRP A 248 -16.00 -4.69 -24.96
C TRP A 248 -16.03 -6.18 -24.59
N GLU A 249 -16.79 -7.00 -25.31
CA GLU A 249 -16.79 -8.46 -25.10
C GLU A 249 -15.41 -9.08 -25.38
N THR A 250 -14.71 -8.58 -26.41
CA THR A 250 -13.34 -9.01 -26.71
C THR A 250 -12.38 -8.66 -25.57
N VAL A 251 -12.46 -7.43 -25.04
CA VAL A 251 -11.65 -6.99 -23.89
C VAL A 251 -11.92 -7.87 -22.67
N LYS A 252 -13.19 -8.17 -22.35
CA LYS A 252 -13.55 -9.09 -21.25
C LYS A 252 -12.97 -10.48 -21.47
N GLY A 253 -13.08 -11.01 -22.69
CA GLY A 253 -12.53 -12.32 -23.06
C GLY A 253 -11.01 -12.39 -22.86
N VAL A 254 -10.28 -11.42 -23.40
CA VAL A 254 -8.81 -11.33 -23.27
C VAL A 254 -8.40 -11.15 -21.81
N ALA A 255 -9.07 -10.28 -21.06
CA ALA A 255 -8.77 -10.05 -19.64
C ALA A 255 -8.98 -11.34 -18.82
N LYS A 256 -10.05 -12.08 -19.08
CA LYS A 256 -10.32 -13.37 -18.44
C LYS A 256 -9.25 -14.41 -18.79
N GLN A 257 -8.92 -14.55 -20.07
CA GLN A 257 -7.89 -15.48 -20.53
C GLN A 257 -6.52 -15.16 -19.93
N ALA A 258 -6.14 -13.87 -19.88
CA ALA A 258 -4.90 -13.43 -19.26
C ALA A 258 -4.88 -13.71 -17.74
N PHE A 259 -6.00 -13.49 -17.05
CA PHE A 259 -6.14 -13.81 -15.63
C PHE A 259 -5.99 -15.32 -15.37
N ASP A 260 -6.63 -16.14 -16.21
CA ASP A 260 -6.59 -17.60 -16.13
C ASP A 260 -5.21 -18.17 -16.45
N ALA A 261 -4.50 -17.61 -17.42
CA ALA A 261 -3.15 -18.02 -17.80
C ALA A 261 -2.08 -17.63 -16.78
N THR A 262 -2.36 -16.61 -15.95
CA THR A 262 -1.46 -16.14 -14.88
C THR A 262 -1.78 -16.73 -13.52
N ASP A 263 -2.70 -17.71 -13.45
CA ASP A 263 -3.03 -18.42 -12.22
C ASP A 263 -2.00 -19.50 -11.89
N LEU A 264 -1.01 -19.13 -11.06
CA LEU A 264 0.05 -20.03 -10.62
C LEU A 264 -0.48 -21.27 -9.88
N ASN A 265 -1.69 -21.25 -9.30
CA ASN A 265 -2.26 -22.42 -8.65
C ASN A 265 -2.60 -23.54 -9.64
N LYS A 266 -2.89 -23.20 -10.92
CA LYS A 266 -3.11 -24.19 -11.99
C LYS A 266 -1.81 -24.92 -12.37
N TYR A 267 -0.67 -24.26 -12.19
CA TYR A 267 0.66 -24.79 -12.54
C TYR A 267 1.42 -25.37 -11.33
N ALA A 268 0.99 -25.04 -10.11
CA ALA A 268 1.58 -25.54 -8.87
C ALA A 268 1.06 -26.93 -8.45
N GLY A 269 0.22 -27.58 -9.26
CA GLY A 269 -0.24 -28.95 -9.02
C GLY A 269 -1.03 -29.11 -7.72
N GLY A 270 -2.28 -28.67 -7.68
CA GLY A 270 -3.27 -29.14 -6.70
C GLY A 270 -2.97 -28.92 -5.20
N ALA A 271 -1.96 -28.12 -4.84
CA ALA A 271 -1.72 -27.78 -3.45
C ALA A 271 -2.75 -26.74 -3.00
N ALA A 272 -3.80 -27.21 -2.31
CA ALA A 272 -4.82 -26.40 -1.67
C ALA A 272 -4.16 -25.24 -0.91
N GLY A 273 -4.41 -24.01 -1.37
CA GLY A 273 -3.97 -22.81 -0.67
C GLY A 273 -4.47 -22.81 0.78
N PRO A 274 -3.69 -22.26 1.73
CA PRO A 274 -4.05 -22.28 3.13
C PRO A 274 -5.43 -21.63 3.32
N LYS A 275 -6.38 -22.40 3.89
CA LYS A 275 -7.70 -21.90 4.29
C LYS A 275 -7.49 -20.65 5.14
N LYS A 276 -8.09 -19.54 4.72
CA LYS A 276 -8.19 -18.32 5.54
C LYS A 276 -8.89 -18.72 6.85
N ALA A 277 -8.19 -18.59 7.96
CA ALA A 277 -8.83 -18.56 9.27
C ALA A 277 -9.69 -17.29 9.32
N GLN A 278 -10.96 -17.50 9.67
CA GLN A 278 -11.92 -16.43 9.98
C GLN A 278 -11.46 -15.61 11.17
#